data_AF-A0A0S3TA84-F1
#
_entry.id   AF-A0A0S3TA84-F1
#
_cell.length_a   1.000
_cell.length_b   1.000
_cell.length_c   1.000
_cell.angle_alpha   90.00
_cell.angle_beta   90.00
_cell.angle_gamma   90.00
#
_symmetry.space_group_name_H-M   'P 1'
#
loop_
_entity.id
_entity.type
_entity.pdbx_description
1 polymer ?
#
loop_
_entity_poly.entity_id
_entity_poly.type
_entity_poly.pdbx_seq_one_letter_code
_entity_poly.pdbx_strand_id
1 'polypeptide(L)' 'MLDVSENNLSGRIPSWIGESMQQLRILNMQGNHFSLNFPIQLCYLRHIQLLNLSRNKLSKAIPTCLKNFNSHV' A
#
# COMPACT_ATOMS: atom_id res chain seq x y z
N MET A 1 -9.15 -7.56 5.71
CA MET A 1 -8.83 -7.33 4.28
C MET A 1 -9.32 -5.94 3.94
N LEU A 2 -8.56 -5.20 3.11
CA LEU A 2 -9.00 -3.94 2.52
C LEU A 2 -8.73 -4.03 1.02
N ASP A 3 -9.78 -3.94 0.22
CA ASP A 3 -9.70 -3.92 -1.23
C ASP A 3 -10.47 -2.70 -1.74
N VAL A 4 -9.75 -1.81 -2.41
CA VAL A 4 -10.28 -0.62 -3.08
C VAL A 4 -9.71 -0.54 -4.50
N SER A 5 -9.36 -1.69 -5.09
CA SER A 5 -8.78 -1.76 -6.43
C SER A 5 -9.76 -1.33 -7.53
N GLU A 6 -9.21 -0.94 -8.70
CA GLU A 6 -9.96 -0.53 -9.90
C GLU A 6 -10.95 0.61 -9.64
N ASN A 7 -10.45 1.68 -9.04
CA ASN A 7 -11.24 2.87 -8.73
C ASN A 7 -10.53 4.14 -9.22
N ASN A 8 -11.22 5.27 -9.08
CA ASN A 8 -10.67 6.59 -9.38
C ASN A 8 -10.09 7.29 -8.13
N LEU A 9 -9.67 6.53 -7.10
CA LEU A 9 -9.09 7.14 -5.89
C LEU A 9 -7.75 7.80 -6.24
N SER A 10 -7.46 8.92 -5.59
CA SER A 10 -6.31 9.75 -5.91
C SER A 10 -5.70 10.39 -4.67
N GLY A 11 -4.53 11.01 -4.83
CA GLY A 11 -3.78 11.62 -3.73
C GLY A 11 -2.76 10.66 -3.12
N ARG A 12 -2.42 10.86 -1.85
CA ARG A 12 -1.43 10.04 -1.13
C ARG A 12 -2.09 8.84 -0.48
N ILE A 13 -1.34 7.75 -0.34
CA ILE A 13 -1.75 6.67 0.58
C ILE A 13 -1.73 7.22 2.01
N PRO A 14 -2.83 7.13 2.77
CA PRO A 14 -2.87 7.66 4.14
C PRO A 14 -2.00 6.85 5.12
N SER A 15 -1.34 7.54 6.06
CA SER A 15 -0.52 6.90 7.09
C SER A 15 -1.33 6.01 8.04
N TRP A 16 -2.59 6.38 8.29
CA TRP A 16 -3.46 5.69 9.23
C TRP A 16 -3.74 4.24 8.84
N ILE A 17 -3.57 3.87 7.55
CA ILE A 17 -3.66 2.48 7.12
C ILE A 17 -2.62 1.65 7.88
N GLY A 18 -1.38 2.14 7.91
CA GLY A 18 -0.29 1.51 8.63
C GLY A 18 -0.38 1.63 10.14
N GLU A 19 -0.89 2.75 10.66
CA GLU A 19 -0.98 3.01 12.11
C GLU A 19 -2.12 2.25 12.77
N SER A 20 -3.29 2.20 12.15
CA SER A 20 -4.52 1.70 12.76
C SER A 20 -4.90 0.28 12.32
N MET A 21 -4.49 -0.17 11.12
CA MET A 21 -4.92 -1.47 10.58
C MET A 21 -3.90 -2.60 10.83
N GLN A 22 -3.41 -2.74 12.06
CA GLN A 22 -2.33 -3.69 12.42
C GLN A 22 -2.63 -5.17 12.11
N GLN A 23 -3.92 -5.53 11.99
CA GLN A 23 -4.39 -6.90 11.70
C GLN A 23 -4.62 -7.15 10.20
N LEU A 24 -4.26 -6.19 9.34
CA LEU A 24 -4.49 -6.30 7.90
C LEU A 24 -3.60 -7.39 7.29
N ARG A 25 -4.23 -8.40 6.68
CA ARG A 25 -3.55 -9.47 5.92
C ARG A 25 -3.47 -9.22 4.42
N ILE A 26 -4.42 -8.45 3.89
CA ILE A 26 -4.55 -8.16 2.45
C ILE A 26 -4.85 -6.67 2.30
N LEU A 27 -4.01 -5.97 1.55
CA LEU A 27 -4.18 -4.60 1.10
C LEU A 27 -4.07 -4.57 -0.43
N ASN A 28 -5.20 -4.38 -1.10
CA ASN A 28 -5.26 -4.26 -2.55
C ASN A 28 -5.78 -2.86 -2.92
N MET A 29 -4.90 -2.05 -3.50
CA MET A 29 -5.22 -0.69 -3.97
C MET A 29 -4.84 -0.53 -5.45
N GLN A 30 -4.69 -1.65 -6.18
CA GLN A 30 -4.21 -1.62 -7.55
C GLN A 30 -5.19 -0.95 -8.50
N GLY A 31 -4.69 -0.31 -9.57
CA GLY A 31 -5.55 0.34 -10.56
C GLY A 31 -6.25 1.59 -10.01
N ASN A 32 -5.50 2.49 -9.38
CA ASN A 32 -5.96 3.77 -8.88
C ASN A 32 -5.01 4.90 -9.33
N HIS A 33 -5.22 6.12 -8.84
CA HIS A 33 -4.41 7.29 -9.12
C HIS A 33 -3.60 7.76 -7.90
N PHE A 34 -3.27 6.86 -6.96
CA PHE A 34 -2.41 7.21 -5.83
C PHE A 34 -1.02 7.63 -6.31
N SER A 35 -0.46 8.67 -5.72
CA SER A 35 0.79 9.29 -6.15
C SER A 35 1.69 9.66 -4.97
N LEU A 36 2.93 10.05 -5.29
CA LEU A 36 4.00 10.37 -4.33
C LEU A 36 4.54 9.13 -3.60
N ASN A 37 5.22 9.37 -2.47
CA ASN A 37 5.95 8.34 -1.74
C ASN A 37 5.01 7.48 -0.88
N PHE A 38 5.45 6.25 -0.63
CA PHE A 38 4.84 5.36 0.36
C PHE A 38 4.95 5.97 1.76
N PRO A 39 3.87 5.98 2.57
CA PRO A 39 3.99 6.32 3.97
C PRO A 39 4.80 5.22 4.67
N ILE A 40 5.82 5.61 5.45
CA ILE A 40 6.67 4.68 6.20
C ILE A 40 5.84 3.79 7.15
N GLN A 41 4.66 4.25 7.53
CA GLN A 41 3.69 3.54 8.36
C GLN A 41 3.22 2.23 7.72
N LEU A 42 3.26 2.05 6.39
CA LEU A 42 2.95 0.75 5.80
C LEU A 42 3.91 -0.34 6.29
N CYS A 43 5.13 0.01 6.73
CA CYS A 43 6.05 -0.92 7.39
C CYS A 43 5.47 -1.51 8.70
N TYR A 44 4.47 -0.87 9.31
CA TYR A 44 3.90 -1.30 10.58
C TYR A 44 2.94 -2.47 10.40
N LEU A 45 2.50 -2.77 9.17
CA LEU A 45 1.59 -3.87 8.86
C LEU A 45 2.28 -5.24 8.98
N ARG A 46 2.53 -5.70 10.21
CA ARG A 46 3.30 -6.93 10.49
C ARG A 46 2.64 -8.22 10.02
N HIS A 47 1.32 -8.22 9.83
CA HIS A 47 0.55 -9.39 9.40
C HIS A 47 0.22 -9.41 7.91
N ILE A 48 0.72 -8.43 7.14
CA ILE A 48 0.38 -8.32 5.72
C ILE A 48 0.99 -9.50 4.94
N GLN A 49 0.17 -10.13 4.12
CA GLN A 49 0.52 -11.28 3.29
C GLN A 49 0.45 -10.92 1.81
N LEU A 50 -0.47 -10.03 1.45
CA LEU A 50 -0.61 -9.48 0.11
C LEU A 50 -0.68 -7.95 0.19
N LEU A 51 0.25 -7.30 -0.51
CA LEU A 51 0.29 -5.86 -0.73
C LEU A 51 0.35 -5.61 -2.24
N ASN A 52 -0.77 -5.19 -2.83
CA ASN A 52 -0.83 -4.86 -4.25
C ASN A 52 -1.14 -3.37 -4.42
N LEU A 53 -0.12 -2.64 -4.88
CA LEU A 53 -0.17 -1.20 -5.14
C LEU A 53 0.05 -0.88 -6.63
N SER A 54 0.12 -1.91 -7.47
CA SER A 54 0.40 -1.79 -8.90
C SER A 54 -0.62 -0.92 -9.64
N ARG A 55 -0.25 -0.45 -10.83
CA ARG A 55 -1.11 0.43 -11.64
C ARG A 55 -1.57 1.68 -10.85
N ASN A 56 -0.63 2.31 -10.16
CA ASN A 56 -0.75 3.63 -9.54
C ASN A 56 0.37 4.57 -10.05
N LYS A 57 0.41 5.81 -9.57
CA LYS A 57 1.42 6.84 -9.89
C LYS A 57 2.44 7.03 -8.75
N LEU A 58 2.72 5.96 -8.00
CA LEU A 58 3.62 5.98 -6.84
C LEU A 58 5.09 6.14 -7.27
N SER A 59 5.91 6.75 -6.41
CA SER A 59 7.33 6.90 -6.70
C SER A 59 8.06 5.55 -6.68
N LYS A 60 9.16 5.43 -7.43
CA LYS A 60 9.95 4.19 -7.50
C LYS A 60 10.70 3.88 -6.19
N ALA A 61 10.72 4.80 -5.23
CA ALA A 61 11.42 4.64 -3.96
C ALA A 61 10.59 3.78 -2.99
N ILE A 62 10.62 2.46 -3.20
CA ILE A 62 9.98 1.49 -2.32
C ILE A 62 10.77 1.43 -1.00
N PRO A 63 10.14 1.68 0.17
CA PRO A 63 10.78 1.51 1.47
C PRO A 63 11.37 0.10 1.61
N THR A 64 12.57 -0.02 2.18
CA THR A 64 13.25 -1.31 2.34
C THR A 64 12.44 -2.32 3.14
N CYS A 65 11.62 -1.86 4.08
CA CYS A 65 10.70 -2.70 4.84
C CYS A 65 9.64 -3.39 3.97
N LEU A 66 9.28 -2.80 2.81
CA LEU A 66 8.27 -3.34 1.90
C LEU A 66 8.86 -4.32 0.88
N LYS A 67 10.19 -4.34 0.72
CA LYS A 67 10.89 -5.23 -0.23
C LYS A 67 10.70 -6.72 0.07
N ASN A 68 10.32 -7.07 1.29
CA ASN A 68 10.11 -8.47 1.71
C ASN A 68 8.68 -8.98 1.48
N PHE A 69 7.74 -8.12 1.11
CA PHE A 69 6.42 -8.59 0.72
C PHE A 69 6.49 -9.06 -0.74
N ASN A 70 5.77 -10.13 -1.08
CA ASN A 70 5.41 -10.46 -2.47
C ASN A 70 4.53 -9.32 -3.02
N SER A 71 5.17 -8.16 -3.22
CA SER A 71 4.54 -6.91 -3.57
C SER A 71 4.78 -6.73 -5.06
N HIS A 72 3.69 -6.88 -5.82
CA HIS A 72 3.65 -6.38 -7.18
C HIS A 72 3.36 -4.88 -7.05
N VAL A 73 4.43 -4.09 -7.14
CA VAL A 73 4.40 -2.62 -7.08
C VAL A 73 4.45 -2.06 -8.48
#